data_AF-A0A351WHW2-F1
#
_entry.id   AF-A0A351WHW2-F1
#
_cell.length_a   1.000
_cell.length_b   1.000
_cell.length_c   1.000
_cell.angle_alpha   90.00
_cell.angle_beta   90.00
_cell.angle_gamma   90.00
#
_symmetry.space_group_name_H-M   'P 1'
#
loop_
_entity.id
_entity.type
_entity.pdbx_description
1 polymer ?
#
loop_
_entity_poly.entity_id
_entity_poly.type
_entity_poly.pdbx_seq_one_letter_code
_entity_poly.pdbx_strand_id
1 'polypeptide(L)' 'MGGAVKYTDDYIAKYRIWAKEGKVYPLPRCVGWPVFRSKKFDSYEQMNAWKRELLLDVARKGGVRWTK' A
#
# COMPACT_ATOMS: atom_id res chain seq x y z
N MET A 1 -28.56 -28.81 -7.26
CA MET A 1 -27.42 -28.34 -8.07
C MET A 1 -26.35 -27.82 -7.13
N GLY A 2 -25.36 -28.64 -6.76
CA GLY A 2 -24.20 -28.19 -5.99
C GLY A 2 -23.14 -27.65 -6.94
N GLY A 3 -22.92 -26.33 -6.93
CA GLY A 3 -21.88 -25.72 -7.74
C GLY A 3 -20.50 -26.24 -7.32
N ALA A 4 -19.68 -26.63 -8.29
CA ALA A 4 -18.29 -27.04 -8.04
C ALA A 4 -17.55 -25.90 -7.32
N VAL A 5 -16.95 -26.20 -6.17
CA VAL A 5 -16.07 -25.28 -5.44
C VAL A 5 -14.97 -24.86 -6.39
N LYS A 6 -14.87 -23.56 -6.68
CA LYS A 6 -13.78 -23.02 -7.51
C LYS A 6 -12.48 -23.28 -6.77
N TYR A 7 -11.40 -23.60 -7.47
CA TYR A 7 -10.09 -23.81 -6.84
C TYR A 7 -9.61 -22.59 -6.01
N THR A 8 -10.16 -21.40 -6.31
CA THR A 8 -9.95 -20.15 -5.56
C THR A 8 -10.60 -20.14 -4.17
N ASP A 9 -11.58 -21.01 -3.92
CA ASP A 9 -12.33 -21.14 -2.67
C ASP A 9 -11.83 -22.28 -1.77
N ASP A 10 -10.72 -22.95 -2.12
CA ASP A 10 -10.06 -23.88 -1.20
C ASP A 10 -9.23 -23.09 -0.17
N TYR A 11 -9.93 -22.59 0.84
CA TYR A 11 -9.33 -21.90 1.98
C TYR A 11 -8.31 -22.78 2.70
N ILE A 12 -8.50 -24.10 2.76
CA ILE A 12 -7.57 -25.02 3.43
C ILE A 12 -6.25 -25.09 2.65
N ALA A 13 -6.28 -25.18 1.32
CA ALA A 13 -5.09 -25.12 0.49
C ALA A 13 -4.35 -23.79 0.69
N LYS A 14 -5.08 -22.67 0.74
CA LYS A 14 -4.51 -21.33 0.99
C LYS A 14 -3.82 -21.24 2.35
N TYR A 15 -4.45 -21.74 3.42
CA TYR A 15 -3.85 -21.80 4.75
C TYR A 15 -2.62 -22.71 4.80
N ARG A 16 -2.65 -23.86 4.10
CA ARG A 16 -1.48 -24.77 3.99
C ARG A 16 -0.31 -24.10 3.29
N ILE A 17 -0.55 -23.35 2.21
CA ILE A 17 0.49 -22.59 1.50
C ILE A 17 1.09 -21.52 2.41
N TRP A 18 0.26 -20.73 3.09
CA TRP A 18 0.73 -19.71 4.04
C TRP A 18 1.48 -20.30 5.23
N ALA A 19 1.01 -21.42 5.78
CA ALA A 19 1.66 -22.12 6.88
C ALA A 19 2.99 -22.77 6.46
N LYS A 20 3.11 -23.23 5.21
CA LYS A 20 4.34 -23.84 4.69
C LYS A 20 5.51 -22.87 4.69
N GLU A 21 5.27 -21.60 4.39
CA GLU A 21 6.35 -20.60 4.39
C GLU A 21 6.69 -20.09 5.78
N GLY A 22 5.77 -20.12 6.76
CA GLY A 22 6.02 -19.94 8.21
C GLY A 22 6.89 -18.74 8.65
N LYS A 23 7.24 -17.87 7.71
CA LYS A 23 8.32 -16.91 7.82
C LYS A 23 7.71 -15.54 7.69
N VAL A 24 7.79 -14.79 8.78
CA VAL A 24 7.43 -13.38 8.79
C VAL A 24 8.55 -12.65 8.07
N TYR A 25 8.24 -12.09 6.88
CA TYR A 25 9.14 -11.19 6.20
C TYR A 25 8.97 -9.78 6.79
N PRO A 26 10.08 -9.02 6.97
CA PRO A 26 9.97 -7.62 7.34
C PRO A 26 9.19 -6.87 6.26
N LEU A 27 8.28 -5.98 6.67
CA LEU A 27 7.65 -5.08 5.72
C LEU A 27 8.68 -4.04 5.25
N PRO A 28 8.82 -3.82 3.93
CA PRO A 28 9.71 -2.80 3.41
C PRO A 28 9.23 -1.41 3.88
N ARG A 29 10.16 -0.58 4.33
CA ARG A 29 9.86 0.80 4.73
C ARG A 29 9.97 1.73 3.52
N CYS A 30 9.02 2.64 3.44
CA CYS A 30 9.00 3.70 2.44
C CYS A 30 9.91 4.85 2.91
N VAL A 31 11.08 5.00 2.28
CA VAL A 31 12.08 6.04 2.58
C VAL A 31 11.92 7.20 1.61
N GLY A 32 12.06 8.43 2.12
CA GLY A 32 11.88 9.65 1.32
C GLY A 32 10.42 10.11 1.24
N TRP A 33 9.51 9.41 1.92
CA TRP A 33 8.13 9.84 2.03
C TRP A 33 7.98 11.01 3.02
N PRO A 34 7.26 12.09 2.67
CA PRO A 34 7.08 13.24 3.55
C PRO A 34 6.12 12.89 4.69
N VAL A 35 6.34 13.52 5.84
CA VAL A 35 5.44 13.39 7.00
C VAL A 35 4.19 14.21 6.75
N PHE A 36 3.04 13.55 6.62
CA PHE A 36 1.76 14.24 6.55
C PHE A 36 1.23 14.54 7.93
N ARG A 37 0.85 15.79 8.15
CA ARG A 37 -0.03 16.16 9.26
C ARG A 37 -1.47 16.18 8.75
N SER A 38 -2.41 15.90 9.64
CA SER A 38 -3.83 16.06 9.33
C SER A 38 -4.09 17.52 8.90
N LYS A 39 -4.73 17.70 7.75
CA LYS A 39 -5.07 18.99 7.18
C LYS A 39 -6.50 18.94 6.66
N LYS A 40 -7.29 19.96 7.00
CA LYS A 40 -8.64 20.16 6.44
C LYS A 40 -8.55 21.07 5.23
N PHE A 41 -9.48 20.88 4.29
CA PHE A 41 -9.60 21.68 3.07
C PHE A 41 -11.04 22.13 2.94
N ASP A 42 -11.23 23.33 2.42
CA ASP A 42 -12.55 23.93 2.21
C ASP A 42 -13.14 23.53 0.84
N SER A 43 -12.31 22.99 -0.06
CA SER A 43 -12.74 22.48 -1.37
C SER A 43 -11.84 21.37 -1.93
N TYR A 44 -12.38 20.62 -2.90
CA TYR A 44 -11.62 19.60 -3.63
C TYR A 44 -10.45 20.20 -4.44
N GLU A 45 -10.62 21.41 -4.98
CA GLU A 45 -9.59 22.10 -5.75
C GLU A 45 -8.38 22.42 -4.86
N GLN A 46 -8.64 22.95 -3.66
CA GLN A 46 -7.60 23.25 -2.67
C GLN A 46 -6.85 21.98 -2.25
N MET A 47 -7.59 20.88 -2.03
CA MET A 47 -6.97 19.58 -1.73
C MET A 47 -6.11 19.07 -2.88
N ASN A 48 -6.58 19.20 -4.13
CA ASN A 48 -5.85 18.71 -5.30
C ASN A 48 -4.60 19.54 -5.59
N ALA A 49 -4.66 20.87 -5.41
CA ALA A 49 -3.49 21.73 -5.48
C ALA A 49 -2.43 21.31 -4.46
N TRP A 50 -2.84 21.09 -3.20
CA TRP A 50 -1.95 20.60 -2.16
C TRP A 50 -1.33 19.23 -2.49
N LYS A 51 -2.12 18.27 -3.00
CA LYS A 51 -1.58 16.97 -3.45
C LYS A 51 -0.54 17.13 -4.55
N ARG A 52 -0.77 18.05 -5.49
CA ARG A 52 0.17 18.30 -6.61
C ARG A 52 1.48 18.88 -6.11
N GLU A 53 1.43 19.89 -5.25
CA GLU A 53 2.63 20.49 -4.63
C GLU A 53 3.45 19.44 -3.88
N LEU A 54 2.75 18.57 -3.14
CA LEU A 54 3.38 17.50 -2.39
C LEU A 54 4.12 16.51 -3.30
N LEU A 55 3.51 16.07 -4.40
CA LEU A 55 4.17 15.17 -5.36
C LEU A 55 5.39 15.83 -5.99
N LEU A 56 5.32 17.13 -6.28
CA LEU A 56 6.46 17.89 -6.80
C LEU A 56 7.60 17.99 -5.78
N ASP A 57 7.31 18.23 -4.51
CA ASP A 57 8.31 18.23 -3.44
C ASP A 57 8.99 16.86 -3.31
N VAL A 58 8.22 15.78 -3.35
CA VAL A 58 8.76 14.41 -3.35
C VAL A 58 9.68 14.17 -4.55
N ALA A 59 9.27 14.58 -5.74
CA ALA A 59 10.09 14.44 -6.94
C ALA A 59 11.40 15.23 -6.83
N ARG A 60 11.34 16.48 -6.33
CA ARG A 60 12.53 17.33 -6.10
C ARG A 60 13.50 16.72 -5.08
N LYS A 61 13.00 16.00 -4.08
CA LYS A 61 13.81 15.29 -3.08
C LYS A 61 14.41 13.96 -3.58
N GLY A 62 14.23 13.63 -4.86
CA GLY A 62 14.78 12.42 -5.47
C GLY A 62 13.85 11.21 -5.39
N GLY A 63 12.56 11.45 -5.12
CA GLY A 63 11.54 10.41 -5.08
C GLY A 63 11.60 9.54 -3.83
N VAL A 64 10.98 8.36 -3.95
CA VAL A 64 10.69 7.48 -2.83
C VAL A 64 11.31 6.13 -3.11
N ARG A 65 11.88 5.50 -2.08
CA ARG A 65 12.56 4.21 -2.19
C ARG A 65 12.02 3.26 -1.15
N TRP A 66 11.88 1.99 -1.52
CA TRP A 66 11.53 0.93 -0.58
C TRP A 66 12.82 0.34 0.01
N THR A 67 12.87 0.13 1.32
CA THR A 67 13.91 -0.73 1.90
C THR A 67 13.69 -2.16 1.45
N LYS A 68 14.78 -2.94 1.36
CA LYS A 68 14.68 -4.40 1.24
C LYS A 68 14.07 -5.00 2.50
#